data_AF-V5H1Z6-F1
#
_entry.id   AF-V5H1Z6-F1
#
_cell.length_a   1.000
_cell.length_b   1.000
_cell.length_c   1.000
_cell.angle_alpha   90.00
_cell.angle_beta   90.00
_cell.angle_gamma   90.00
#
_symmetry.space_group_name_H-M   'P 1'
#
loop_
_entity.id
_entity.type
_entity.pdbx_description
1 polymer ?
#
loop_
_entity_poly.entity_id
_entity_poly.type
_entity_poly.pdbx_seq_one_letter_code
_entity_poly.pdbx_strand_id
1 'polypeptide(L)'
;MKHDAMCILPINIINEKIYVFLWFWFVILAVLSGVVIVYRAVLLLWPPARFHVLKSRARLANITYLERVLDRCKVGEWFLLDLLAKNLDPVHYRDLISDLEKHLEGKSLELV
;
A
#
# COMPACT_ATOMS: atom_id res chain seq x y z
N MET A 1 16.16 58.09 7.37
CA MET A 1 14.69 57.95 7.33
C MET A 1 14.38 56.49 7.04
N LYS A 2 13.62 55.87 7.93
CA LYS A 2 13.23 54.46 7.84
C LYS A 2 12.30 54.27 6.65
N HIS A 3 12.88 53.91 5.53
CA HIS A 3 12.16 53.25 4.48
C HIS A 3 12.77 51.86 4.34
N ASP A 4 12.40 50.97 5.27
CA ASP A 4 12.08 49.61 4.87
C ASP A 4 10.84 49.70 3.98
N ALA A 5 11.00 50.34 2.82
CA ALA A 5 10.21 50.05 1.66
C ALA A 5 10.63 48.62 1.31
N MET A 6 10.11 47.65 2.06
CA MET A 6 9.67 46.41 1.46
C MET A 6 8.63 46.85 0.43
N CYS A 7 9.13 47.34 -0.71
CA CYS A 7 8.42 47.33 -1.96
C CYS A 7 7.94 45.90 -2.02
N ILE A 8 6.65 45.72 -1.77
CA ILE A 8 5.95 44.48 -1.96
C ILE A 8 6.08 44.29 -3.46
N LEU A 9 7.19 43.68 -3.89
CA LEU A 9 7.42 43.36 -5.29
C LEU A 9 6.13 42.67 -5.71
N PRO A 10 5.60 42.89 -6.92
CA PRO A 10 4.48 42.08 -7.41
C PRO A 10 4.75 40.58 -7.17
N ILE A 11 6.03 40.18 -7.14
CA ILE A 11 6.51 38.86 -6.66
C ILE A 11 6.05 38.49 -5.25
N ASN A 12 6.10 39.36 -4.24
CA ASN A 12 5.78 39.04 -2.85
C ASN A 12 4.27 38.86 -2.65
N ILE A 13 3.45 39.65 -3.34
CA ILE A 13 1.99 39.48 -3.35
C ILE A 13 1.57 38.22 -4.11
N ILE A 14 2.18 37.94 -5.27
CA ILE A 14 1.95 36.70 -6.00
C ILE A 14 2.40 35.49 -5.16
N ASN A 15 3.55 35.61 -4.51
CA ASN A 15 4.08 34.59 -3.61
C ASN A 15 3.14 34.33 -2.44
N GLU A 16 2.60 35.36 -1.79
CA GLU A 16 1.61 35.24 -0.72
C GLU A 16 0.38 34.43 -1.18
N LYS A 17 -0.16 34.70 -2.38
CA LYS A 17 -1.32 33.99 -2.91
C LYS A 17 -1.03 32.53 -3.28
N ILE A 18 0.14 32.27 -3.88
CA ILE A 18 0.59 30.92 -4.24
C ILE A 18 0.88 30.09 -2.99
N TYR A 19 1.56 30.66 -2.00
CA TYR A 19 1.87 29.96 -0.75
C TYR A 19 0.61 29.54 0.00
N VAL A 20 -0.40 30.42 0.06
CA VAL A 20 -1.69 30.07 0.69
C VAL A 20 -2.38 28.93 -0.07
N PHE A 21 -2.43 28.99 -1.40
CA PHE A 21 -3.02 27.90 -2.23
C PHE A 21 -2.26 26.57 -2.06
N LEU A 22 -0.93 26.60 -2.16
CA LEU A 22 -0.08 25.43 -1.98
C LEU A 22 -0.15 24.89 -0.56
N TRP A 23 -0.28 25.74 0.45
CA TRP A 23 -0.43 25.30 1.84
C TRP A 23 -1.70 24.45 2.01
N PHE A 24 -2.85 24.92 1.53
CA PHE A 24 -4.08 24.12 1.55
C PHE A 24 -3.94 22.83 0.76
N TRP A 25 -3.33 22.90 -0.43
CA TRP A 25 -3.08 21.73 -1.26
C TRP A 25 -2.19 20.70 -0.55
N PHE A 26 -1.07 21.13 0.04
CA PHE A 26 -0.15 20.26 0.79
C PHE A 26 -0.80 19.68 2.05
N VAL A 27 -1.62 20.45 2.77
CA VAL A 27 -2.39 19.92 3.90
C VAL A 27 -3.33 18.81 3.45
N ILE A 28 -4.06 18.99 2.34
CA ILE A 28 -4.92 17.94 1.76
C ILE A 28 -4.09 16.71 1.37
N LEU A 29 -2.98 16.91 0.64
CA LEU A 29 -2.10 15.80 0.27
C LEU A 29 -1.50 15.09 1.49
N ALA A 30 -1.15 15.83 2.54
CA ALA A 30 -0.61 15.27 3.77
C ALA A 30 -1.67 14.45 4.51
N VAL A 31 -2.92 14.92 4.56
CA VAL A 31 -4.04 14.16 5.15
C VAL A 31 -4.31 12.89 4.35
N LEU A 32 -4.46 12.99 3.02
CA LEU A 32 -4.69 11.83 2.16
C LEU A 32 -3.56 10.80 2.29
N SER A 33 -2.31 11.26 2.27
CA SER A 33 -1.14 10.40 2.44
C SER A 33 -1.10 9.77 3.83
N GLY A 34 -1.41 10.55 4.86
CA GLY A 34 -1.51 10.09 6.25
C GLY A 34 -2.56 8.99 6.41
N VAL A 35 -3.74 9.15 5.82
CA VAL A 35 -4.80 8.14 5.83
C VAL A 35 -4.33 6.84 5.17
N VAL A 36 -3.63 6.90 4.04
CA VAL A 36 -3.07 5.72 3.37
C VAL A 36 -2.03 5.01 4.25
N ILE A 37 -1.16 5.77 4.91
CA ILE A 37 -0.14 5.22 5.80
C ILE A 37 -0.80 4.56 7.02
N VAL A 38 -1.78 5.22 7.65
CA VAL A 38 -2.53 4.65 8.78
C VAL A 38 -3.27 3.39 8.36
N TYR A 39 -3.94 3.39 7.21
CA TYR A 39 -4.59 2.20 6.68
C TYR A 39 -3.60 1.03 6.50
N ARG A 40 -2.41 1.30 5.93
CA ARG A 40 -1.34 0.29 5.80
C ARG A 40 -0.83 -0.18 7.15
N ALA A 41 -0.67 0.73 8.11
CA ALA A 41 -0.21 0.40 9.47
C ALA A 41 -1.23 -0.46 10.23
N VAL A 42 -2.53 -0.14 10.14
CA VAL A 42 -3.60 -0.96 10.73
C VAL A 42 -3.60 -2.36 10.09
N LEU A 43 -3.44 -2.45 8.77
CA LEU A 43 -3.36 -3.75 8.08
C LEU A 43 -2.10 -4.54 8.49
N LEU A 44 -0.99 -3.86 8.79
CA LEU A 44 0.24 -4.46 9.31
C LEU A 44 0.08 -4.98 10.75
N LEU A 45 -0.59 -4.20 11.61
CA LEU A 45 -0.81 -4.50 13.02
C LEU A 45 -1.91 -5.54 13.25
N TRP A 46 -2.82 -5.74 12.29
CA TRP A 46 -3.95 -6.67 12.41
C TRP A 46 -3.85 -7.88 11.45
N PRO A 47 -3.01 -8.88 11.77
CA PRO A 47 -2.85 -10.10 10.98
C PRO A 47 -4.09 -11.00 10.77
N PRO A 48 -5.13 -11.03 11.62
CA PRO A 48 -6.34 -11.79 11.29
C PRO A 48 -7.26 -11.08 10.28
N ALA A 49 -7.27 -9.74 10.25
CA ALA A 49 -8.04 -8.97 9.27
C ALA A 49 -7.47 -9.11 7.85
N ARG A 50 -6.13 -9.25 7.76
CA ARG A 50 -5.39 -9.56 6.54
C ARG A 50 -5.93 -10.79 5.80
N PHE A 51 -6.14 -11.89 6.52
CA PHE A 51 -6.70 -13.11 5.95
C PHE A 51 -8.12 -12.91 5.43
N HIS A 52 -8.95 -12.18 6.18
CA HIS A 52 -10.35 -11.97 5.80
C HIS A 52 -10.50 -11.08 4.54
N VAL A 53 -9.69 -10.03 4.42
CA VAL A 53 -9.69 -9.16 3.24
C VAL A 53 -9.19 -9.92 2.00
N LEU A 54 -8.10 -10.68 2.14
CA LEU A 54 -7.56 -11.46 1.04
C LEU A 54 -8.50 -12.60 0.62
N LYS A 55 -9.17 -13.24 1.58
CA LYS A 55 -10.24 -14.23 1.35
C LYS A 55 -11.42 -13.65 0.58
N SER A 56 -11.80 -12.40 0.84
CA SER A 56 -12.89 -11.74 0.13
C SER A 56 -12.51 -11.32 -1.30
N ARG A 57 -11.24 -11.00 -1.55
CA ARG A 57 -10.72 -10.59 -2.87
C ARG A 57 -10.38 -11.79 -3.75
N ALA A 58 -9.80 -12.83 -3.17
CA ALA A 58 -9.39 -14.05 -3.85
C ALA A 58 -10.52 -15.10 -3.91
N ARG A 59 -11.77 -14.67 -4.15
CA ARG A 59 -12.95 -15.55 -4.14
C ARG A 59 -12.89 -16.68 -5.18
N LEU A 60 -12.11 -16.50 -6.26
CA LEU A 60 -11.87 -17.50 -7.30
C LEU A 60 -10.61 -18.35 -7.06
N ALA A 61 -9.69 -17.90 -6.19
CA ALA A 61 -8.52 -18.69 -5.83
C ALA A 61 -8.88 -19.67 -4.72
N ASN A 62 -8.33 -20.88 -4.78
CA ASN A 62 -8.57 -21.90 -3.76
C ASN A 62 -8.01 -21.43 -2.40
N ILE A 63 -8.92 -21.21 -1.46
CA ILE A 63 -8.64 -20.69 -0.12
C ILE A 63 -7.64 -21.59 0.64
N THR A 64 -7.69 -22.90 0.41
CA THR A 64 -6.81 -23.88 1.06
C THR A 64 -5.33 -23.73 0.66
N TYR A 65 -5.04 -23.50 -0.63
CA TYR A 65 -3.66 -23.25 -1.08
C TYR A 65 -3.15 -21.90 -0.61
N LEU A 66 -4.04 -20.90 -0.63
CA LEU A 66 -3.74 -19.57 -0.13
C LEU A 66 -3.38 -19.61 1.36
N GLU A 67 -4.15 -20.31 2.19
CA GLU A 67 -3.88 -20.45 3.63
C GLU A 67 -2.53 -21.12 3.91
N ARG A 68 -2.20 -22.18 3.17
CA ARG A 68 -0.90 -22.89 3.29
C ARG A 68 0.30 -22.02 2.93
N VAL A 69 0.18 -21.21 1.87
CA VAL A 69 1.23 -20.26 1.47
C VAL A 69 1.35 -19.13 2.49
N LEU A 70 0.23 -18.56 2.93
CA LEU A 70 0.23 -17.44 3.88
C LEU A 70 0.74 -17.83 5.28
N ASP A 71 0.52 -19.06 5.73
CA ASP A 71 1.06 -19.59 7.00
C ASP A 71 2.59 -19.66 7.00
N ARG A 72 3.20 -19.86 5.81
CA ARG A 72 4.65 -19.93 5.63
C ARG A 72 5.30 -18.59 5.27
N CYS A 73 4.52 -17.62 4.79
CA CYS A 73 5.03 -16.32 4.33
C CYS A 73 5.25 -15.32 5.46
N LYS A 74 6.32 -14.52 5.32
CA LYS A 74 6.58 -13.37 6.20
C LYS A 74 5.61 -12.23 5.91
N VAL A 75 5.51 -11.28 6.84
CA VAL A 75 4.66 -10.07 6.73
C VAL A 75 4.87 -9.29 5.42
N GLY A 76 6.10 -9.25 4.90
CA GLY A 76 6.41 -8.58 3.63
C GLY A 76 5.90 -9.31 2.40
N GLU A 77 6.00 -10.64 2.38
CA GLU A 77 5.51 -11.49 1.28
C GLU A 77 3.98 -11.46 1.22
N TRP A 78 3.33 -11.47 2.39
CA TRP A 78 1.89 -11.27 2.48
C TRP A 78 1.44 -9.95 1.84
N PHE A 79 2.16 -8.85 2.10
CA PHE A 79 1.82 -7.54 1.52
C PHE A 79 2.00 -7.53 0.00
N LEU A 80 3.01 -8.23 -0.50
CA LEU A 80 3.28 -8.37 -1.92
C LEU A 80 2.17 -9.19 -2.60
N LEU A 81 1.69 -10.25 -1.96
CA LEU A 81 0.53 -11.03 -2.42
C LEU A 81 -0.77 -10.21 -2.42
N ASP A 82 -1.01 -9.39 -1.38
CA ASP A 82 -2.16 -8.46 -1.35
C ASP A 82 -2.07 -7.40 -2.46
N LEU A 83 -0.87 -6.90 -2.78
CA LEU A 83 -0.65 -5.98 -3.89
C LEU A 83 -0.91 -6.66 -5.24
N LEU A 84 -0.44 -7.89 -5.42
CA LEU A 84 -0.70 -8.68 -6.63
C LEU A 84 -2.20 -8.93 -6.80
N ALA A 85 -2.91 -9.32 -5.73
CA ALA A 85 -4.35 -9.56 -5.76
C ALA A 85 -5.16 -8.31 -6.13
N LYS A 86 -4.64 -7.11 -5.87
CA LYS A 86 -5.28 -5.83 -6.23
C LYS A 86 -5.02 -5.38 -7.66
N ASN A 87 -3.90 -5.80 -8.25
CA ASN A 87 -3.47 -5.35 -9.58
C ASN A 87 -3.64 -6.41 -10.67
N LEU A 88 -3.90 -7.67 -10.30
CA LEU A 88 -3.98 -8.80 -11.23
C LEU A 88 -5.40 -9.37 -11.32
N ASP A 89 -5.78 -9.81 -12.51
CA ASP A 89 -7.06 -10.49 -12.72
C ASP A 89 -7.20 -11.76 -11.86
N PRO A 90 -8.42 -12.08 -11.39
CA PRO A 90 -8.67 -13.22 -10.49
C PRO A 90 -8.19 -14.57 -11.05
N VAL A 91 -8.25 -14.75 -12.38
CA VAL A 91 -7.83 -15.99 -13.05
C VAL A 91 -6.32 -16.15 -13.00
N HIS A 92 -5.58 -15.10 -13.38
CA HIS A 92 -4.12 -15.11 -13.33
C HIS A 92 -3.60 -15.19 -11.90
N TYR A 93 -4.28 -14.55 -10.94
CA TYR A 93 -3.92 -14.66 -9.53
C TYR A 93 -4.06 -16.10 -9.01
N ARG A 94 -5.10 -16.83 -9.43
CA ARG A 94 -5.25 -18.26 -9.09
C ARG A 94 -4.08 -19.10 -9.60
N ASP A 95 -3.69 -18.90 -10.85
CA ASP A 95 -2.60 -19.67 -11.47
C ASP A 95 -1.25 -19.36 -10.78
N LEU A 96 -0.99 -18.08 -10.43
CA LEU A 96 0.19 -17.70 -9.65
C LEU A 96 0.23 -18.37 -8.26
N ILE A 97 -0.89 -18.42 -7.53
CA ILE A 97 -0.94 -19.07 -6.21
C ILE A 97 -0.68 -20.57 -6.34
N SER A 98 -1.20 -21.21 -7.39
CA SER A 98 -0.95 -22.64 -7.63
C SER A 98 0.51 -22.93 -7.97
N ASP A 99 1.18 -22.03 -8.69
CA ASP A 99 2.59 -22.19 -9.03
C ASP A 99 3.48 -21.93 -7.81
N LEU A 100 3.14 -20.90 -7.04
CA LEU A 100 3.85 -20.53 -5.81
C LEU A 100 3.81 -21.65 -4.75
N GLU A 101 2.68 -22.35 -4.60
CA GLU A 101 2.60 -23.51 -3.71
C GLU A 101 3.60 -24.60 -4.12
N LYS A 102 3.62 -24.99 -5.41
CA LYS A 102 4.53 -26.03 -5.91
C LYS A 102 6.00 -25.68 -5.70
N HIS A 103 6.35 -24.41 -5.91
CA HIS A 103 7.71 -23.92 -5.66
C HIS A 103 8.05 -23.89 -4.16
N LEU A 104 7.09 -23.58 -3.28
CA LEU A 104 7.28 -23.64 -1.83
C LEU A 104 7.49 -25.08 -1.33
N GLU A 105 6.73 -26.05 -1.86
CA GLU A 105 6.92 -27.47 -1.54
C GLU A 105 8.28 -27.99 -2.02
N GLY A 106 8.71 -27.62 -3.23
CA GLY A 106 10.03 -27.99 -3.75
C GLY A 106 11.20 -27.44 -2.91
N LYS A 107 11.10 -26.18 -2.45
CA LYS A 107 12.14 -25.57 -1.61
C LYS A 107 12.21 -26.17 -0.20
N SER A 108 11.12 -26.76 0.29
CA SER A 108 11.11 -27.52 1.54
C SER A 108 11.79 -28.88 1.42
N LEU A 109 11.83 -29.47 0.23
CA LEU A 109 12.50 -30.75 -0.04
C LEU A 109 14.03 -30.60 -0.22
N GLU A 110 14.52 -29.43 -0.64
CA GLU A 110 15.96 -29.16 -0.73
C GLU A 110 16.63 -28.82 0.61
N LEU A 111 15.82 -28.56 1.65
CA LEU A 111 16.29 -28.23 3.01
C LEU A 111 16.19 -29.40 4.00
N VAL A 112 15.81 -30.60 3.54
CA VAL A 112 15.80 -31.87 4.29
C VAL A 112 16.92 -32.76 3.76
#